data_AF-A0A3C0NP43-F1
#
_entry.id   AF-A0A3C0NP43-F1
#
_cell.length_a   1.000
_cell.length_b   1.000
_cell.length_c   1.000
_cell.angle_alpha   90.00
_cell.angle_beta   90.00
_cell.angle_gamma   90.00
#
_symmetry.space_group_name_H-M   'P 1'
#
loop_
_entity.id
_entity.type
_entity.pdbx_description
1 polymer ?
#
loop_
_entity_poly.entity_id
_entity_poly.type
_entity_poly.pdbx_seq_one_letter_code
_entity_poly.pdbx_strand_id
1 'polypeptide(L)'
;MYTESYPRRRGKERRKTEGIRVKEKKTKAAREPLPSKSREETKKAIKRKKTQIVLAVLFVYLVVLVAAAIIIDDRHIEITLLGPDVDIAEVGETYADLGAQAFLTGNLFGKSVNPIEIKTESGVDVDRIGDYTVKYTAEAFGKKAVSYRQVLVRDTTPPVITLNHEEGYLASWLVGYSEEGFTAVDNYDGDLTDKVVRTEVEDTVYYSVKDSSGNETAAERKIEYGVSEPMIRLEGGEEISVGASFSFTDPGYEAIDESGNDLTAYVKVTGEVIPYELGTYTLDYYIMNEQGETATARRIVNVVPQPKVETVIPERKTIYLTFDDGPGPYTAQLLDVLARYGAKATFFVTGNGRNYDQDYTDMIGRAFREGHAIGVHTLTHDYASVYASRDAFFNDFKAMEDIIFEQTGQYTKLFRFPGGSSNTISRNYCYGIMSSLVNYMTNMGYVYFDWNVDSGDALGGARSSYTVADNVASGCLENTVNVVLQHDTKDFSVAAVESILRWGTNNGYVFEALDESSYGAHHGTNN
;
A
#
# COMPACT_ATOMS: atom_id res chain seq x y z
N MET A 1 30.35 -44.02 -55.75
CA MET A 1 31.61 -43.58 -55.14
C MET A 1 32.02 -44.60 -54.09
N TYR A 2 33.11 -45.31 -54.39
CA TYR A 2 34.18 -45.78 -53.48
C TYR A 2 33.78 -46.43 -52.14
N THR A 3 33.85 -47.76 -51.92
CA THR A 3 35.05 -48.63 -51.75
C THR A 3 36.08 -48.01 -50.80
N GLU A 4 36.35 -48.54 -49.62
CA GLU A 4 37.31 -49.61 -49.26
C GLU A 4 37.37 -49.64 -47.70
N SER A 5 37.81 -50.64 -46.93
CA SER A 5 38.72 -51.75 -47.15
C SER A 5 38.62 -52.79 -46.01
N TYR A 6 38.69 -54.06 -46.42
CA TYR A 6 39.04 -55.33 -45.74
C TYR A 6 40.34 -55.28 -44.89
N PRO A 7 40.75 -56.32 -44.07
CA PRO A 7 40.82 -57.72 -44.50
C PRO A 7 40.67 -58.91 -43.50
N ARG A 8 40.12 -60.00 -44.09
CA ARG A 8 40.49 -61.44 -44.10
C ARG A 8 41.41 -62.02 -43.01
N ARG A 9 41.03 -63.23 -42.55
CA ARG A 9 41.71 -64.55 -42.76
C ARG A 9 40.76 -65.67 -42.29
N ARG A 10 40.15 -66.51 -43.15
CA ARG A 10 40.62 -67.73 -43.86
C ARG A 10 41.24 -68.83 -42.97
N GLY A 11 40.60 -70.00 -43.00
CA GLY A 11 41.17 -71.32 -42.65
C GLY A 11 40.08 -72.37 -42.47
N LYS A 12 39.55 -72.94 -43.56
CA LYS A 12 39.83 -74.30 -44.06
C LYS A 12 39.32 -75.43 -43.16
N GLU A 13 38.24 -76.10 -43.57
CA GLU A 13 38.30 -77.39 -44.30
C GLU A 13 38.83 -78.56 -43.46
N ARG A 14 37.97 -79.56 -43.19
CA ARG A 14 38.13 -80.90 -43.79
C ARG A 14 37.00 -81.87 -43.40
N ARG A 15 36.31 -82.34 -44.43
CA ARG A 15 35.66 -83.65 -44.51
C ARG A 15 36.70 -84.77 -44.35
N LYS A 16 36.30 -85.89 -43.72
CA LYS A 16 36.70 -87.29 -43.95
C LYS A 16 35.72 -88.16 -43.14
N THR A 17 34.68 -88.80 -43.67
CA THR A 17 34.60 -90.01 -44.53
C THR A 17 35.57 -91.14 -44.19
N GLU A 18 34.97 -92.33 -44.12
CA GLU A 18 35.54 -93.70 -44.12
C GLU A 18 36.09 -94.20 -42.77
N GLY A 19 35.84 -95.45 -42.35
CA GLY A 19 35.26 -96.54 -43.10
C GLY A 19 34.99 -97.78 -42.26
N ILE A 20 34.05 -98.56 -42.77
CA ILE A 20 33.81 -99.95 -42.46
C ILE A 20 35.12 -100.73 -42.63
N ARG A 21 35.51 -101.52 -41.63
CA ARG A 21 36.48 -102.59 -41.83
C ARG A 21 36.13 -103.82 -40.99
N VAL A 22 35.35 -104.69 -41.63
CA VAL A 22 35.35 -106.12 -41.37
C VAL A 22 36.79 -106.62 -41.49
N LYS A 23 37.28 -107.29 -40.46
CA LYS A 23 38.43 -108.19 -40.56
C LYS A 23 38.06 -109.52 -39.93
N GLU A 24 37.51 -110.40 -40.76
CA GLU A 24 37.75 -111.83 -40.60
C GLU A 24 39.25 -112.09 -40.79
N LYS A 25 39.88 -112.69 -39.79
CA LYS A 25 41.12 -113.44 -39.96
C LYS A 25 41.00 -114.74 -39.17
N LYS A 26 40.68 -115.82 -39.88
CA LYS A 26 41.02 -117.19 -39.48
C LYS A 26 42.54 -117.34 -39.56
N THR A 27 43.18 -117.78 -38.48
CA THR A 27 44.42 -118.58 -38.56
C THR A 27 44.58 -119.45 -37.32
N LYS A 28 45.00 -120.69 -37.58
CA LYS A 28 45.15 -121.84 -36.71
C LYS A 28 46.27 -121.72 -35.66
N ALA A 29 46.03 -122.37 -34.52
CA ALA A 29 46.91 -123.22 -33.70
C ALA A 29 48.40 -122.85 -33.52
N ALA A 30 48.79 -122.63 -32.26
CA ALA A 30 49.89 -123.35 -31.62
C ALA A 30 49.62 -123.46 -30.10
N ARG A 31 49.76 -124.68 -29.58
CA ARG A 31 49.63 -125.04 -28.15
C ARG A 31 50.88 -124.58 -27.39
N GLU A 32 50.70 -124.02 -26.20
CA GLU A 32 51.50 -124.29 -25.00
C GLU A 32 50.70 -123.93 -23.73
N PRO A 33 50.99 -124.53 -22.56
CA PRO A 33 49.97 -124.90 -21.58
C PRO A 33 49.62 -123.84 -20.51
N LEU A 34 48.42 -124.01 -19.97
CA LEU A 34 47.78 -123.28 -18.87
C LEU A 34 48.53 -123.38 -17.53
N PRO A 35 48.54 -122.31 -16.70
CA PRO A 35 48.52 -122.45 -15.25
C PRO A 35 47.07 -122.38 -14.73
N SER A 36 46.71 -123.36 -13.91
CA SER A 36 45.42 -123.48 -13.24
C SER A 36 45.16 -122.33 -12.26
N LYS A 37 44.09 -121.55 -12.47
CA LYS A 37 43.45 -120.74 -11.41
C LYS A 37 42.27 -121.51 -10.80
N SER A 38 42.20 -121.49 -9.48
CA SER A 38 41.41 -122.41 -8.65
C SER A 38 39.89 -122.15 -8.69
N ARG A 39 39.12 -123.23 -8.46
CA ARG A 39 37.65 -123.31 -8.43
C ARG A 39 36.91 -122.32 -7.49
N GLU A 40 37.62 -121.54 -6.68
CA GLU A 40 37.02 -120.61 -5.72
C GLU A 40 36.66 -119.24 -6.34
N GLU A 41 37.41 -118.79 -7.35
CA GLU A 41 37.17 -117.50 -8.01
C GLU A 41 35.87 -117.50 -8.84
N THR A 42 35.49 -118.66 -9.40
CA THR A 42 34.31 -118.78 -10.29
C THR A 42 32.96 -118.79 -9.54
N LYS A 43 32.92 -119.28 -8.29
CA LYS A 43 31.70 -119.23 -7.44
C LYS A 43 31.47 -117.85 -6.81
N LYS A 44 32.54 -117.13 -6.45
CA LYS A 44 32.48 -115.74 -5.95
C LYS A 44 31.98 -114.78 -7.04
N ALA A 45 32.35 -114.98 -8.31
CA ALA A 45 31.90 -114.14 -9.43
C ALA A 45 30.39 -114.23 -9.72
N ILE A 46 29.79 -115.42 -9.63
CA ILE A 46 28.34 -115.63 -9.85
C ILE A 46 27.51 -115.09 -8.67
N LYS A 47 27.99 -115.26 -7.42
CA LYS A 47 27.34 -114.70 -6.23
C LYS A 47 27.36 -113.16 -6.26
N ARG A 48 28.50 -112.54 -6.63
CA ARG A 48 28.62 -111.07 -6.82
C ARG A 48 27.68 -110.55 -7.91
N LYS A 49 27.55 -111.22 -9.06
CA LYS A 49 26.61 -110.83 -10.12
C LYS A 49 25.14 -110.90 -9.67
N LYS A 50 24.73 -111.95 -8.95
CA LYS A 50 23.36 -112.04 -8.39
C LYS A 50 23.10 -110.97 -7.33
N THR A 51 24.06 -110.68 -6.44
CA THR A 51 23.92 -109.61 -5.44
C THR A 51 23.87 -108.22 -6.08
N GLN A 52 24.66 -107.96 -7.13
CA GLN A 52 24.60 -106.70 -7.88
C GLN A 52 23.26 -106.52 -8.62
N ILE A 53 22.67 -107.59 -9.16
CA ILE A 53 21.34 -107.53 -9.79
C ILE A 53 20.24 -107.28 -8.74
N VAL A 54 20.29 -107.95 -7.58
CA VAL A 54 19.32 -107.73 -6.50
C VAL A 54 19.44 -106.31 -5.91
N LEU A 55 20.66 -105.79 -5.73
CA LEU A 55 20.88 -104.41 -5.31
C LEU A 55 20.43 -103.41 -6.38
N ALA A 56 20.62 -103.70 -7.66
CA ALA A 56 20.12 -102.86 -8.74
C ALA A 56 18.58 -102.85 -8.79
N VAL A 57 17.91 -103.99 -8.58
CA VAL A 57 16.44 -104.07 -8.52
C VAL A 57 15.90 -103.40 -7.26
N LEU A 58 16.53 -103.59 -6.10
CA LEU A 58 16.18 -102.87 -4.85
C LEU A 58 16.42 -101.38 -4.98
N PHE A 59 17.48 -100.96 -5.66
CA PHE A 59 17.74 -99.55 -5.94
C PHE A 59 16.67 -98.98 -6.87
N VAL A 60 16.29 -99.69 -7.95
CA VAL A 60 15.19 -99.27 -8.82
C VAL A 60 13.86 -99.22 -8.06
N TYR A 61 13.57 -100.21 -7.20
CA TYR A 61 12.36 -100.22 -6.37
C TYR A 61 12.34 -99.11 -5.33
N LEU A 62 13.47 -98.82 -4.69
CA LEU A 62 13.65 -97.69 -3.79
C LEU A 62 13.47 -96.36 -4.54
N VAL A 63 14.01 -96.24 -5.74
CA VAL A 63 13.81 -95.05 -6.60
C VAL A 63 12.34 -94.89 -6.98
N VAL A 64 11.62 -95.98 -7.28
CA VAL A 64 10.18 -95.94 -7.55
C VAL A 64 9.36 -95.60 -6.30
N LEU A 65 9.73 -96.12 -5.12
CA LEU A 65 9.08 -95.78 -3.85
C LEU A 65 9.33 -94.34 -3.43
N VAL A 66 10.55 -93.82 -3.62
CA VAL A 66 10.88 -92.42 -3.37
C VAL A 66 10.16 -91.52 -4.36
N ALA A 67 10.11 -91.89 -5.64
CA ALA A 67 9.32 -91.16 -6.64
C ALA A 67 7.81 -91.16 -6.29
N ALA A 68 7.26 -92.31 -5.87
CA ALA A 68 5.88 -92.40 -5.40
C ALA A 68 5.63 -91.57 -4.13
N ALA A 69 6.55 -91.57 -3.17
CA ALA A 69 6.46 -90.75 -1.96
C ALA A 69 6.49 -89.24 -2.28
N ILE A 70 7.35 -88.81 -3.23
CA ILE A 70 7.40 -87.41 -3.71
C ILE A 70 6.09 -87.02 -4.43
N ILE A 71 5.45 -87.95 -5.15
CA ILE A 71 4.17 -87.72 -5.81
C ILE A 71 3.02 -87.64 -4.78
N ILE A 72 3.02 -88.49 -3.75
CA ILE A 72 1.98 -88.53 -2.70
C ILE A 72 2.10 -87.36 -1.71
N ASP A 73 3.29 -86.81 -1.50
CA ASP A 73 3.57 -85.68 -0.58
C ASP A 73 2.87 -84.37 -0.98
N ASP A 74 2.32 -84.27 -2.19
CA ASP A 74 1.58 -83.10 -2.71
C ASP A 74 2.30 -81.76 -2.48
N ARG A 75 3.59 -81.75 -2.82
CA ARG A 75 4.51 -80.64 -2.55
C ARG A 75 4.07 -79.35 -3.24
N HIS A 76 3.82 -78.26 -2.54
CA HIS A 76 3.56 -76.95 -3.14
C HIS A 76 4.55 -75.91 -2.61
N ILE A 77 4.64 -74.77 -3.31
CA ILE A 77 5.49 -73.67 -2.87
C ILE A 77 4.64 -72.76 -1.99
N GLU A 78 5.11 -72.53 -0.77
CA GLU A 78 4.51 -71.60 0.17
C GLU A 78 5.39 -70.35 0.24
N ILE A 79 4.79 -69.18 -0.03
CA ILE A 79 5.44 -67.87 0.08
C ILE A 79 4.90 -67.16 1.32
N THR A 80 5.78 -66.76 2.22
CA THR A 80 5.48 -65.97 3.42
C THR A 80 6.08 -64.58 3.25
N LEU A 81 5.26 -63.53 3.34
CA LEU A 81 5.74 -62.15 3.31
C LEU A 81 6.50 -61.84 4.61
N LEU A 82 7.60 -61.09 4.51
CA LEU A 82 8.32 -60.58 5.66
C LEU A 82 7.75 -59.20 5.98
N GLY A 83 6.89 -59.08 7.00
CA GLY A 83 6.14 -57.86 7.29
C GLY A 83 4.68 -57.94 6.86
N PRO A 84 3.95 -56.81 6.83
CA PRO A 84 2.52 -56.81 6.54
C PRO A 84 2.21 -57.19 5.09
N ASP A 85 0.99 -57.63 4.86
CA ASP A 85 0.39 -57.90 3.55
C ASP A 85 -0.07 -56.61 2.85
N VAL A 86 -0.46 -55.60 3.63
CA VAL A 86 -0.68 -54.21 3.20
C VAL A 86 0.29 -53.28 3.91
N ASP A 87 1.14 -52.62 3.13
CA ASP A 87 2.15 -51.67 3.60
C ASP A 87 1.75 -50.24 3.20
N ILE A 88 2.16 -49.24 3.98
CA ILE A 88 1.88 -47.82 3.67
C ILE A 88 3.22 -47.14 3.42
N ALA A 89 3.33 -46.47 2.28
CA ALA A 89 4.47 -45.67 1.90
C ALA A 89 4.07 -44.20 1.87
N GLU A 90 4.93 -43.35 2.42
CA GLU A 90 4.75 -41.89 2.33
C GLU A 90 5.12 -41.41 0.92
N VAL A 91 4.31 -40.51 0.36
CA VAL A 91 4.58 -39.94 -0.95
C VAL A 91 5.89 -39.13 -0.95
N GLY A 92 6.68 -39.27 -2.00
CA GLY A 92 7.98 -38.61 -2.16
C GLY A 92 9.13 -39.20 -1.32
N GLU A 93 8.84 -40.11 -0.39
CA GLU A 93 9.83 -40.78 0.45
C GLU A 93 10.27 -42.13 -0.11
N THR A 94 11.49 -42.56 0.21
CA THR A 94 12.01 -43.83 -0.31
C THR A 94 11.28 -45.04 0.29
N TYR A 95 10.71 -45.90 -0.56
CA TYR A 95 10.10 -47.16 -0.14
C TYR A 95 11.09 -48.34 -0.19
N ALA A 96 11.29 -49.01 0.93
CA ALA A 96 12.11 -50.21 1.04
C ALA A 96 11.26 -51.44 1.36
N ASP A 97 11.14 -52.34 0.39
CA ASP A 97 10.38 -53.59 0.57
C ASP A 97 11.10 -54.56 1.52
N LEU A 98 10.39 -55.04 2.54
CA LEU A 98 10.92 -56.02 3.51
C LEU A 98 11.11 -57.43 2.92
N GLY A 99 10.58 -57.69 1.72
CA GLY A 99 10.74 -58.95 0.99
C GLY A 99 9.78 -60.06 1.41
N ALA A 100 10.09 -61.27 0.95
CA ALA A 100 9.35 -62.49 1.23
C ALA A 100 10.31 -63.69 1.33
N GLN A 101 9.82 -64.82 1.85
CA GLN A 101 10.52 -66.10 1.86
C GLN A 101 9.66 -67.19 1.25
N ALA A 102 10.27 -68.11 0.50
CA ALA A 102 9.56 -69.19 -0.18
C ALA A 102 10.17 -70.54 0.17
N PHE A 103 9.33 -71.54 0.42
CA PHE A 103 9.78 -72.90 0.75
C PHE A 103 8.90 -73.94 0.06
N LEU A 104 9.47 -75.11 -0.22
CA LEU A 104 8.70 -76.25 -0.71
C LEU A 104 8.10 -76.99 0.49
N THR A 105 6.78 -77.01 0.60
CA THR A 105 6.02 -77.61 1.71
C THR A 105 5.21 -78.80 1.19
N GLY A 106 5.16 -79.90 1.94
CA GLY A 106 4.38 -81.09 1.59
C GLY A 106 3.81 -81.80 2.82
N ASN A 107 2.85 -82.70 2.61
CA ASN A 107 2.06 -83.33 3.66
C ASN A 107 2.79 -84.44 4.44
N LEU A 108 3.76 -85.12 3.81
CA LEU A 108 4.62 -86.15 4.41
C LEU A 108 5.95 -85.60 4.93
N PHE A 109 6.58 -84.66 4.21
CA PHE A 109 7.94 -84.20 4.51
C PHE A 109 8.03 -82.77 5.07
N GLY A 110 6.90 -82.07 5.21
CA GLY A 110 6.85 -80.71 5.75
C GLY A 110 7.62 -79.69 4.93
N LYS A 111 8.04 -78.60 5.57
CA LYS A 111 8.77 -77.48 4.97
C LYS A 111 10.23 -77.85 4.66
N SER A 112 10.69 -77.54 3.45
CA SER A 112 12.09 -77.68 3.05
C SER A 112 13.03 -76.89 3.97
N VAL A 113 14.23 -77.42 4.22
CA VAL A 113 15.27 -76.76 5.02
C VAL A 113 15.88 -75.56 4.29
N ASN A 114 16.04 -75.68 2.97
CA ASN A 114 16.59 -74.61 2.14
C ASN A 114 15.46 -73.79 1.51
N PRO A 115 15.54 -72.45 1.54
CA PRO A 115 14.60 -71.57 0.87
C PRO A 115 14.73 -71.66 -0.65
N ILE A 116 13.63 -71.37 -1.34
CA ILE A 116 13.55 -71.22 -2.79
C ILE A 116 13.87 -69.75 -3.11
N GLU A 117 14.63 -69.53 -4.18
CA GLU A 117 14.91 -68.19 -4.69
C GLU A 117 13.62 -67.49 -5.12
N ILE A 118 13.48 -66.21 -4.77
CA ILE A 118 12.33 -65.38 -5.11
C ILE A 118 12.77 -64.33 -6.12
N LYS A 119 11.99 -64.21 -7.20
CA LYS A 119 12.04 -63.05 -8.08
C LYS A 119 11.02 -62.01 -7.61
N THR A 120 11.51 -60.83 -7.27
CA THR A 120 10.69 -59.67 -6.88
C THR A 120 10.53 -58.72 -8.06
N GLU A 121 9.28 -58.37 -8.37
CA GLU A 121 8.92 -57.35 -9.36
C GLU A 121 8.15 -56.25 -8.62
N SER A 122 8.72 -55.05 -8.51
CA SER A 122 8.09 -53.88 -7.88
C SER A 122 7.81 -52.82 -8.93
N GLY A 123 6.57 -52.31 -8.94
CA GLY A 123 6.16 -51.13 -9.71
C GLY A 123 5.68 -50.00 -8.82
N VAL A 124 6.09 -49.98 -7.54
CA VAL A 124 5.73 -48.93 -6.58
C VAL A 124 6.36 -47.63 -7.02
N ASP A 125 5.52 -46.61 -7.26
CA ASP A 125 5.92 -45.26 -7.62
C ASP A 125 5.58 -44.35 -6.43
N VAL A 126 6.59 -44.04 -5.61
CA VAL A 126 6.43 -43.25 -4.40
C VAL A 126 6.15 -41.78 -4.69
N ASP A 127 6.40 -41.30 -5.90
CA ASP A 127 6.11 -39.91 -6.29
C ASP A 127 4.62 -39.70 -6.64
N ARG A 128 3.82 -40.77 -6.60
CA ARG A 128 2.41 -40.75 -7.01
C ARG A 128 1.53 -41.52 -6.04
N ILE A 129 0.64 -40.81 -5.36
CA ILE A 129 -0.40 -41.42 -4.51
C ILE A 129 -1.19 -42.47 -5.31
N GLY A 130 -1.35 -43.66 -4.72
CA GLY A 130 -2.03 -44.76 -5.38
C GLY A 130 -1.83 -46.10 -4.68
N ASP A 131 -2.47 -47.12 -5.23
CA ASP A 131 -2.40 -48.50 -4.73
C ASP A 131 -1.52 -49.30 -5.67
N TYR A 132 -0.39 -49.77 -5.14
CA TYR A 132 0.60 -50.52 -5.87
C TYR A 132 0.68 -51.95 -5.34
N THR A 133 1.35 -52.80 -6.10
CA THR A 133 1.65 -54.17 -5.66
C THR A 133 3.10 -54.52 -5.90
N VAL A 134 3.70 -55.20 -4.94
CA VAL A 134 4.98 -55.90 -5.11
C VAL A 134 4.66 -57.37 -5.34
N LYS A 135 5.17 -57.93 -6.43
CA LYS A 135 4.91 -59.31 -6.82
C LYS A 135 6.12 -60.19 -6.52
N TYR A 136 5.88 -61.24 -5.74
CA TYR A 136 6.88 -62.26 -5.43
C TYR A 136 6.57 -63.53 -6.20
N THR A 137 7.52 -63.99 -7.01
CA THR A 137 7.40 -65.24 -7.77
C THR A 137 8.47 -66.22 -7.34
N ALA A 138 8.06 -67.43 -6.97
CA ALA A 138 8.97 -68.54 -6.66
C ALA A 138 8.66 -69.73 -7.57
N GLU A 139 9.69 -70.31 -8.17
CA GLU A 139 9.57 -71.43 -9.11
C GLU A 139 10.61 -72.50 -8.80
N ALA A 140 10.16 -73.74 -8.60
CA ALA A 140 11.04 -74.88 -8.33
C ALA A 140 10.35 -76.19 -8.75
N PHE A 141 11.12 -77.13 -9.32
CA PHE A 141 10.64 -78.47 -9.72
C PHE A 141 9.37 -78.45 -10.60
N GLY A 142 9.23 -77.45 -11.48
CA GLY A 142 8.07 -77.30 -12.37
C GLY A 142 6.79 -76.79 -11.70
N LYS A 143 6.87 -76.37 -10.42
CA LYS A 143 5.79 -75.71 -9.68
C LYS A 143 6.10 -74.23 -9.53
N LYS A 144 5.05 -73.39 -9.55
CA LYS A 144 5.15 -71.93 -9.45
C LYS A 144 4.14 -71.41 -8.44
N ALA A 145 4.58 -70.54 -7.54
CA ALA A 145 3.71 -69.78 -6.64
C ALA A 145 3.95 -68.28 -6.82
N VAL A 146 2.89 -67.50 -6.58
CA VAL A 146 2.92 -66.05 -6.64
C VAL A 146 2.23 -65.51 -5.39
N SER A 147 2.83 -64.51 -4.76
CA SER A 147 2.22 -63.73 -3.68
C SER A 147 2.36 -62.24 -4.00
N TYR A 148 1.49 -61.43 -3.41
CA TYR A 148 1.48 -59.98 -3.60
C TYR A 148 1.47 -59.29 -2.25
N ARG A 149 2.27 -58.23 -2.12
CA ARG A 149 2.10 -57.21 -1.09
C ARG A 149 1.41 -56.01 -1.72
N GLN A 150 0.36 -55.50 -1.09
CA GLN A 150 -0.22 -54.22 -1.46
C GLN A 150 0.59 -53.10 -0.80
N VAL A 151 0.92 -52.05 -1.55
CA VAL A 151 1.61 -50.87 -1.03
C VAL A 151 0.74 -49.67 -1.33
N LEU A 152 0.21 -49.05 -0.28
CA LEU A 152 -0.61 -47.85 -0.36
C LEU A 152 0.32 -46.65 -0.26
N VAL A 153 0.62 -46.01 -1.38
CA VAL A 153 1.31 -44.72 -1.35
C VAL A 153 0.28 -43.67 -0.98
N ARG A 154 0.47 -43.06 0.18
CA ARG A 154 -0.42 -42.03 0.76
C ARG A 154 0.43 -40.86 1.20
N ASP A 155 -0.21 -39.71 1.27
CA ASP A 155 0.33 -38.57 1.99
C ASP A 155 -0.25 -38.63 3.41
N THR A 156 0.64 -38.87 4.37
CA THR A 156 0.33 -38.97 5.79
C THR A 156 1.06 -37.91 6.61
N THR A 157 1.80 -37.03 5.94
CA THR A 157 2.58 -35.98 6.57
C THR A 157 1.70 -34.74 6.70
N PRO A 158 1.57 -34.17 7.90
CA PRO A 158 0.81 -32.94 8.06
C PRO A 158 1.61 -31.71 7.61
N PRO A 159 0.92 -30.65 7.18
CA PRO A 159 1.55 -29.39 6.80
C PRO A 159 2.27 -28.75 7.99
N VAL A 160 3.29 -27.93 7.73
CA VAL A 160 4.05 -27.20 8.76
C VAL A 160 3.75 -25.71 8.67
N ILE A 161 3.23 -25.14 9.77
CA ILE A 161 3.05 -23.69 9.92
C ILE A 161 4.30 -23.09 10.57
N THR A 162 4.86 -22.05 9.95
CA THR A 162 5.94 -21.23 10.52
C THR A 162 5.42 -19.82 10.74
N LEU A 163 5.46 -19.36 11.99
CA LEU A 163 5.05 -18.02 12.38
C LEU A 163 6.28 -17.09 12.34
N ASN A 164 6.15 -15.93 11.68
CA ASN A 164 7.15 -14.88 11.80
C ASN A 164 7.09 -14.30 13.22
N HIS A 165 8.20 -13.75 13.70
CA HIS A 165 8.20 -13.00 14.95
C HIS A 165 9.15 -11.82 14.85
N GLU A 166 8.65 -10.63 15.15
CA GLU A 166 9.46 -9.44 15.33
C GLU A 166 9.86 -9.33 16.81
N GLU A 167 11.16 -9.46 17.08
CA GLU A 167 11.68 -9.45 18.45
C GLU A 167 11.35 -8.12 19.13
N GLY A 168 10.58 -8.19 20.23
CA GLY A 168 10.15 -7.01 20.99
C GLY A 168 8.83 -6.39 20.54
N TYR A 169 8.13 -6.97 19.56
CA TYR A 169 6.79 -6.52 19.21
C TYR A 169 5.81 -6.72 20.38
N LEU A 170 5.21 -5.62 20.82
CA LEU A 170 4.09 -5.63 21.75
C LEU A 170 2.90 -4.98 21.05
N ALA A 171 1.79 -5.72 20.98
CA ALA A 171 0.55 -5.21 20.43
C ALA A 171 0.10 -3.98 21.21
N SER A 172 -0.43 -3.00 20.47
CA SER A 172 -0.98 -1.83 21.11
C SER A 172 -2.26 -2.23 21.82
N TRP A 173 -2.39 -1.85 23.09
CA TRP A 173 -3.64 -2.01 23.81
C TRP A 173 -4.77 -1.18 23.19
N LEU A 174 -4.45 -0.13 22.40
CA LEU A 174 -5.43 0.75 21.76
C LEU A 174 -5.87 0.26 20.38
N VAL A 175 -4.93 -0.14 19.52
CA VAL A 175 -5.22 -0.54 18.12
C VAL A 175 -5.31 -2.05 17.92
N GLY A 176 -4.94 -2.84 18.93
CA GLY A 176 -4.95 -4.30 18.89
C GLY A 176 -3.72 -4.91 18.22
N TYR A 177 -3.80 -6.20 17.94
CA TYR A 177 -2.73 -6.98 17.32
C TYR A 177 -2.67 -6.80 15.80
N SER A 178 -1.48 -6.54 15.27
CA SER A 178 -1.18 -6.57 13.84
C SER A 178 -0.45 -7.87 13.48
N GLU A 179 -0.89 -8.54 12.41
CA GLU A 179 -0.35 -9.83 12.00
C GLU A 179 1.11 -9.73 11.51
N GLU A 180 2.04 -10.37 12.22
CA GLU A 180 3.48 -10.43 11.90
C GLU A 180 3.79 -11.32 10.68
N GLY A 181 2.80 -12.07 10.21
CA GLY A 181 2.89 -12.96 9.06
C GLY A 181 3.22 -14.40 9.45
N PHE A 182 2.97 -15.31 8.50
CA PHE A 182 3.20 -16.74 8.64
C PHE A 182 3.32 -17.39 7.26
N THR A 183 3.83 -18.61 7.22
CA THR A 183 3.83 -19.49 6.04
C THR A 183 3.32 -20.88 6.43
N ALA A 184 2.69 -21.59 5.51
CA ALA A 184 2.34 -23.00 5.68
C ALA A 184 2.80 -23.82 4.48
N VAL A 185 3.57 -24.89 4.71
CA VAL A 185 4.12 -25.74 3.63
C VAL A 185 3.91 -27.22 3.91
N ASP A 186 3.70 -27.99 2.87
CA ASP A 186 3.49 -29.43 2.90
C ASP A 186 4.41 -30.17 1.91
N ASN A 187 4.75 -31.44 2.20
CA ASN A 187 5.64 -32.24 1.35
C ASN A 187 5.00 -32.61 -0.01
N TYR A 188 3.67 -32.72 -0.09
CA TYR A 188 2.95 -33.10 -1.30
C TYR A 188 2.17 -31.92 -1.92
N ASP A 189 1.46 -31.16 -1.10
CA ASP A 189 0.61 -30.03 -1.53
C ASP A 189 1.41 -28.73 -1.79
N GLY A 190 2.64 -28.62 -1.29
CA GLY A 190 3.49 -27.44 -1.44
C GLY A 190 3.06 -26.27 -0.54
N ASP A 191 2.99 -25.04 -1.08
CA ASP A 191 2.61 -23.86 -0.31
C ASP A 191 1.09 -23.80 -0.06
N LEU A 192 0.72 -23.83 1.21
CA LEU A 192 -0.63 -23.81 1.73
C LEU A 192 -0.96 -22.51 2.49
N THR A 193 -0.09 -21.50 2.45
CA THR A 193 -0.21 -20.26 3.24
C THR A 193 -1.58 -19.59 3.06
N ASP A 194 -2.08 -19.50 1.82
CA ASP A 194 -3.39 -18.90 1.51
C ASP A 194 -4.59 -19.74 1.98
N LYS A 195 -4.37 -21.01 2.36
CA LYS A 195 -5.42 -21.90 2.89
C LYS A 195 -5.48 -21.92 4.42
N VAL A 196 -4.60 -21.20 5.10
CA VAL A 196 -4.60 -21.12 6.57
C VAL A 196 -5.85 -20.37 7.04
N VAL A 197 -6.59 -21.01 7.94
CA VAL A 197 -7.70 -20.38 8.65
C VAL A 197 -7.17 -19.76 9.93
N ARG A 198 -7.35 -18.44 10.06
CA ARG A 198 -6.98 -17.62 11.23
C ARG A 198 -8.21 -17.33 12.07
N THR A 199 -8.13 -17.59 13.38
CA THR A 199 -9.16 -17.18 14.35
C THR A 199 -8.49 -16.50 15.54
N GLU A 200 -9.01 -15.34 15.93
CA GLU A 200 -8.51 -14.58 17.08
C GLU A 200 -9.50 -14.71 18.23
N VAL A 201 -9.02 -15.15 19.38
CA VAL A 201 -9.83 -15.35 20.59
C VAL A 201 -9.03 -14.83 21.77
N GLU A 202 -9.56 -13.81 22.44
CA GLU A 202 -8.87 -13.12 23.53
C GLU A 202 -7.46 -12.68 23.08
N ASP A 203 -6.42 -13.04 23.83
CA ASP A 203 -5.03 -12.64 23.58
C ASP A 203 -4.27 -13.73 22.80
N THR A 204 -4.95 -14.52 21.97
CA THR A 204 -4.33 -15.60 21.19
C THR A 204 -4.88 -15.69 19.78
N VAL A 205 -3.98 -15.76 18.81
CA VAL A 205 -4.30 -16.04 17.41
C VAL A 205 -4.03 -17.51 17.12
N TYR A 206 -5.05 -18.21 16.66
CA TYR A 206 -5.00 -19.61 16.24
C TYR A 206 -4.91 -19.70 14.71
N TYR A 207 -3.95 -20.49 14.25
CA TYR A 207 -3.74 -20.82 12.84
C TYR A 207 -4.02 -22.29 12.66
N SER A 208 -4.82 -22.64 11.65
CA SER A 208 -5.07 -24.04 11.31
C SER A 208 -5.09 -24.23 9.80
N VAL A 209 -4.52 -25.33 9.33
CA VAL A 209 -4.52 -25.68 7.91
C VAL A 209 -4.61 -27.19 7.73
N LYS A 210 -5.28 -27.57 6.65
CA LYS A 210 -5.50 -28.96 6.24
C LYS A 210 -5.00 -29.13 4.81
N ASP A 211 -4.25 -30.19 4.56
CA ASP A 211 -3.81 -30.54 3.21
C ASP A 211 -4.92 -31.24 2.39
N SER A 212 -4.61 -31.67 1.17
CA SER A 212 -5.58 -32.34 0.30
C SER A 212 -5.90 -33.79 0.72
N SER A 213 -5.00 -34.43 1.47
CA SER A 213 -5.12 -35.80 1.99
C SER A 213 -5.87 -35.87 3.33
N GLY A 214 -6.03 -34.71 3.95
CA GLY A 214 -6.78 -34.48 5.16
C GLY A 214 -5.94 -34.47 6.44
N ASN A 215 -4.62 -34.36 6.36
CA ASN A 215 -3.80 -34.16 7.54
C ASN A 215 -3.88 -32.69 7.98
N GLU A 216 -3.85 -32.45 9.28
CA GLU A 216 -4.15 -31.15 9.89
C GLU A 216 -3.02 -30.73 10.82
N THR A 217 -2.70 -29.43 10.79
CA THR A 217 -1.79 -28.78 11.75
C THR A 217 -2.43 -27.52 12.30
N ALA A 218 -2.11 -27.23 13.55
CA ALA A 218 -2.43 -25.97 14.20
C ALA A 218 -1.20 -25.34 14.86
N ALA A 219 -1.18 -24.02 14.92
CA ALA A 219 -0.21 -23.22 15.66
C ALA A 219 -0.94 -22.10 16.41
N GLU A 220 -0.34 -21.58 17.47
CA GLU A 220 -0.86 -20.45 18.23
C GLU A 220 0.20 -19.37 18.38
N ARG A 221 -0.24 -18.10 18.34
CA ARG A 221 0.55 -16.92 18.72
C ARG A 221 -0.13 -16.24 19.89
N LYS A 222 0.56 -16.12 21.02
CA LYS A 222 0.10 -15.32 22.15
C LYS A 222 0.42 -13.86 21.90
N ILE A 223 -0.57 -13.00 22.06
CA ILE A 223 -0.45 -11.56 21.89
C ILE A 223 0.06 -11.00 23.21
N GLU A 224 1.21 -10.33 23.19
CA GLU A 224 1.70 -9.57 24.32
C GLU A 224 1.34 -8.09 24.12
N TYR A 225 0.62 -7.49 25.05
CA TYR A 225 0.24 -6.08 24.98
C TYR A 225 1.24 -5.20 25.74
N GLY A 226 1.64 -4.09 25.12
CA GLY A 226 2.44 -3.06 25.79
C GLY A 226 1.60 -2.32 26.83
N VAL A 227 2.20 -1.94 27.96
CA VAL A 227 1.50 -1.28 29.08
C VAL A 227 1.80 0.23 29.15
N SER A 228 2.46 0.77 28.14
CA SER A 228 2.98 2.13 28.17
C SER A 228 1.95 3.18 27.79
N GLU A 229 1.98 4.31 28.50
CA GLU A 229 1.23 5.51 28.14
C GLU A 229 1.70 6.03 26.77
N PRO A 230 0.78 6.30 25.83
CA PRO A 230 1.17 6.84 24.55
C PRO A 230 1.74 8.26 24.68
N MET A 231 2.62 8.65 23.76
CA MET A 231 3.22 9.98 23.72
C MET A 231 2.63 10.78 22.56
N ILE A 232 2.21 12.02 22.83
CA ILE A 232 1.80 12.98 21.79
C ILE A 232 2.92 13.99 21.60
N ARG A 233 3.40 14.13 20.37
CA ARG A 233 4.42 15.10 19.97
C ARG A 233 3.78 16.18 19.10
N LEU A 234 3.95 17.44 19.50
CA LEU A 234 3.41 18.58 18.76
C LEU A 234 4.42 19.08 17.72
N GLU A 235 4.03 19.09 16.45
CA GLU A 235 4.84 19.73 15.41
C GLU A 235 4.87 21.25 15.63
N GLY A 236 5.99 21.92 15.37
CA GLY A 236 6.13 23.35 15.67
C GLY A 236 6.19 23.72 17.16
N GLY A 237 6.05 22.76 18.08
CA GLY A 237 6.26 22.93 19.52
C GLY A 237 4.97 23.19 20.34
N GLU A 238 5.17 23.26 21.65
CA GLU A 238 4.12 23.50 22.65
C GLU A 238 3.70 24.97 22.74
N GLU A 239 4.54 25.90 22.28
CA GLU A 239 4.22 27.32 22.23
C GLU A 239 4.58 27.89 20.86
N ILE A 240 3.59 28.48 20.20
CA ILE A 240 3.77 29.12 18.89
C ILE A 240 3.23 30.55 18.92
N SER A 241 3.82 31.41 18.09
CA SER A 241 3.30 32.76 17.83
C SER A 241 2.90 32.86 16.37
N VAL A 242 1.66 33.27 16.13
CA VAL A 242 1.10 33.43 14.78
C VAL A 242 0.59 34.85 14.61
N GLY A 243 0.85 35.46 13.45
CA GLY A 243 0.30 36.76 13.13
C GLY A 243 -1.21 36.67 12.89
N ALA A 244 -1.96 37.68 13.33
CA ALA A 244 -3.41 37.69 13.19
C ALA A 244 -3.83 37.53 11.72
N SER A 245 -4.87 36.75 11.48
CA SER A 245 -5.35 36.37 10.15
C SER A 245 -6.80 35.88 10.17
N PHE A 246 -7.37 35.60 8.99
CA PHE A 246 -8.75 35.11 8.88
C PHE A 246 -8.92 33.65 9.31
N SER A 247 -7.84 32.86 9.33
CA SER A 247 -7.87 31.43 9.66
C SER A 247 -6.59 31.01 10.39
N PHE A 248 -6.72 30.01 11.26
CA PHE A 248 -5.57 29.34 11.86
C PHE A 248 -5.47 27.92 11.29
N THR A 249 -4.24 27.49 11.01
CA THR A 249 -3.94 26.10 10.67
C THR A 249 -3.00 25.57 11.72
N ASP A 250 -3.42 24.50 12.38
CA ASP A 250 -2.60 23.77 13.34
C ASP A 250 -1.36 23.21 12.62
N PRO A 251 -0.12 23.46 13.13
CA PRO A 251 1.10 22.90 12.57
C PRO A 251 1.17 21.38 12.45
N GLY A 252 0.33 20.65 13.18
CA GLY A 252 0.30 19.19 13.20
C GLY A 252 0.73 18.59 14.54
N TYR A 253 0.55 17.28 14.67
CA TYR A 253 0.96 16.47 15.81
C TYR A 253 1.08 15.01 15.38
N GLU A 254 1.90 14.26 16.09
CA GLU A 254 2.06 12.82 15.95
C GLU A 254 1.81 12.15 17.30
N ALA A 255 1.31 10.93 17.31
CA ALA A 255 1.22 10.14 18.53
C ALA A 255 1.70 8.71 18.31
N ILE A 256 2.51 8.20 19.24
CA ILE A 256 3.06 6.84 19.20
C ILE A 256 3.02 6.19 20.59
N ASP A 257 2.94 4.87 20.66
CA ASP A 257 3.23 4.11 21.90
C ASP A 257 4.72 3.75 22.01
N GLU A 258 5.14 3.12 23.12
CA GLU A 258 6.55 2.70 23.31
C GLU A 258 7.00 1.65 22.29
N SER A 259 6.06 0.89 21.73
CA SER A 259 6.32 -0.08 20.67
C SER A 259 6.50 0.57 19.30
N GLY A 260 6.23 1.88 19.18
CA GLY A 260 6.33 2.63 17.93
C GLY A 260 5.10 2.52 17.03
N ASN A 261 3.97 2.01 17.52
CA ASN A 261 2.72 2.00 16.75
C ASN A 261 2.19 3.44 16.60
N ASP A 262 1.73 3.80 15.40
CA ASP A 262 1.14 5.11 15.12
C ASP A 262 -0.31 5.21 15.66
N LEU A 263 -0.52 6.15 16.57
CA LEU A 263 -1.78 6.43 17.24
C LEU A 263 -2.37 7.79 16.86
N THR A 264 -1.77 8.49 15.88
CA THR A 264 -2.10 9.88 15.52
C THR A 264 -3.58 10.05 15.17
N ALA A 265 -4.18 9.07 14.49
CA ALA A 265 -5.60 9.08 14.11
C ALA A 265 -6.58 9.04 15.30
N TYR A 266 -6.10 8.67 16.49
CA TYR A 266 -6.91 8.55 17.71
C TYR A 266 -6.85 9.80 18.61
N VAL A 267 -5.97 10.75 18.29
CA VAL A 267 -5.87 12.00 19.04
C VAL A 267 -7.12 12.84 18.81
N LYS A 268 -7.75 13.25 19.91
CA LYS A 268 -8.81 14.25 19.93
C LYS A 268 -8.22 15.59 20.29
N VAL A 269 -8.59 16.62 19.54
CA VAL A 269 -8.18 18.01 19.78
C VAL A 269 -9.37 18.79 20.31
N THR A 270 -9.13 19.57 21.37
CA THR A 270 -10.11 20.48 21.97
C THR A 270 -9.50 21.86 22.16
N GLY A 271 -10.35 22.86 22.30
CA GLY A 271 -9.96 24.27 22.25
C GLY A 271 -10.25 24.89 20.89
N GLU A 272 -10.24 26.22 20.84
CA GLU A 272 -10.50 27.00 19.65
C GLU A 272 -9.52 28.19 19.63
N VAL A 273 -8.85 28.38 18.50
CA VAL A 273 -8.02 29.56 18.25
C VAL A 273 -8.86 30.55 17.45
N ILE A 274 -8.96 31.79 17.93
CA ILE A 274 -9.62 32.87 17.19
C ILE A 274 -8.51 33.69 16.49
N PRO A 275 -8.21 33.41 15.20
CA PRO A 275 -6.97 33.88 14.56
C PRO A 275 -6.91 35.39 14.30
N TYR A 276 -8.04 36.09 14.33
CA TYR A 276 -8.13 37.54 14.10
C TYR A 276 -8.19 38.34 15.42
N GLU A 277 -8.29 37.66 16.57
CA GLU A 277 -8.28 38.29 17.89
C GLU A 277 -6.92 38.11 18.54
N LEU A 278 -6.34 39.21 19.02
CA LEU A 278 -5.07 39.14 19.74
C LEU A 278 -5.29 38.45 21.08
N GLY A 279 -4.43 37.51 21.41
CA GLY A 279 -4.57 36.77 22.66
C GLY A 279 -3.75 35.49 22.70
N THR A 280 -3.88 34.80 23.82
CA THR A 280 -3.29 33.49 24.03
C THR A 280 -4.42 32.46 24.07
N TYR A 281 -4.35 31.49 23.18
CA TYR A 281 -5.31 30.41 23.04
C TYR A 281 -4.64 29.09 23.40
N THR A 282 -5.45 28.12 23.81
CA THR A 282 -4.96 26.79 24.19
C THR A 282 -5.65 25.74 23.35
N LEU A 283 -4.87 24.83 22.78
CA LEU A 283 -5.34 23.58 22.20
C LEU A 283 -4.86 22.43 23.09
N ASP A 284 -5.80 21.59 23.53
CA ASP A 284 -5.53 20.39 24.31
C ASP A 284 -5.73 19.16 23.41
N TYR A 285 -4.69 18.34 23.32
CA TYR A 285 -4.63 17.10 22.54
C TYR A 285 -4.70 15.94 23.52
N TYR A 286 -5.55 14.95 23.27
CA TYR A 286 -5.60 13.78 24.13
C TYR A 286 -6.00 12.51 23.40
N ILE A 287 -5.47 11.39 23.89
CA ILE A 287 -5.89 10.03 23.56
C ILE A 287 -6.54 9.46 24.82
N MET A 288 -7.68 8.79 24.69
CA MET A 288 -8.35 8.14 25.82
C MET A 288 -8.81 6.74 25.44
N ASN A 289 -8.62 5.78 26.34
CA ASN A 289 -9.06 4.41 26.13
C ASN A 289 -10.36 4.04 26.81
N GLU A 290 -10.84 2.82 26.55
CA GLU A 290 -12.06 2.29 27.16
C GLU A 290 -11.93 2.14 28.69
N GLN A 291 -10.70 1.99 29.19
CA GLN A 291 -10.36 1.92 30.61
C GLN A 291 -10.25 3.31 31.27
N GLY A 292 -10.28 4.40 30.49
CA GLY A 292 -10.20 5.79 30.94
C GLY A 292 -8.79 6.36 31.12
N GLU A 293 -7.74 5.66 30.70
CA GLU A 293 -6.36 6.16 30.70
C GLU A 293 -6.17 7.19 29.59
N THR A 294 -5.37 8.23 29.87
CA THR A 294 -5.20 9.36 28.94
C THR A 294 -3.75 9.77 28.77
N ALA A 295 -3.32 9.92 27.52
CA ALA A 295 -2.16 10.74 27.17
C ALA A 295 -2.63 12.12 26.75
N THR A 296 -1.91 13.17 27.16
CA THR A 296 -2.27 14.55 26.84
C THR A 296 -1.07 15.37 26.40
N ALA A 297 -1.28 16.30 25.49
CA ALA A 297 -0.35 17.38 25.17
C ALA A 297 -1.12 18.69 25.07
N ARG A 298 -0.42 19.81 25.22
CA ARG A 298 -1.01 21.15 25.17
C ARG A 298 -0.20 22.04 24.26
N ARG A 299 -0.89 22.77 23.36
CA ARG A 299 -0.31 23.88 22.62
C ARG A 299 -0.88 25.22 23.10
N ILE A 300 0.02 26.17 23.34
CA ILE A 300 -0.27 27.57 23.55
C ILE A 300 -0.05 28.30 22.21
N VAL A 301 -1.08 28.99 21.74
CA VAL A 301 -1.05 29.77 20.49
C VAL A 301 -1.20 31.24 20.83
N ASN A 302 -0.12 32.00 20.66
CA ASN A 302 -0.11 33.45 20.84
C ASN A 302 -0.44 34.12 19.49
N VAL A 303 -1.64 34.67 19.37
CA VAL A 303 -2.05 35.49 18.21
C VAL A 303 -1.56 36.92 18.44
N VAL A 304 -0.63 37.35 17.59
CA VAL A 304 0.04 38.66 17.67
C VAL A 304 -0.33 39.54 16.47
N PRO A 305 -0.29 40.87 16.56
CA PRO A 305 -0.57 41.72 15.41
C PRO A 305 0.50 41.51 14.32
N GLN A 306 0.07 41.60 13.06
CA GLN A 306 0.99 41.66 11.92
C GLN A 306 1.83 42.94 12.01
N PRO A 307 3.07 42.94 11.46
CA PRO A 307 3.90 44.12 11.40
C PRO A 307 3.15 45.27 10.71
N LYS A 308 3.09 46.44 11.37
CA LYS A 308 2.49 47.64 10.81
C LYS A 308 3.50 48.36 9.91
N VAL A 309 3.09 48.70 8.69
CA VAL A 309 3.86 49.58 7.81
C VAL A 309 3.78 51.02 8.33
N GLU A 310 4.93 51.67 8.49
CA GLU A 310 4.97 53.07 8.95
C GLU A 310 4.41 54.01 7.89
N THR A 311 3.60 54.97 8.32
CA THR A 311 3.04 55.98 7.42
C THR A 311 4.10 56.99 7.00
N VAL A 312 4.24 57.20 5.69
CA VAL A 312 5.12 58.19 5.09
C VAL A 312 4.27 59.37 4.61
N ILE A 313 4.57 60.57 5.10
CA ILE A 313 3.95 61.80 4.63
C ILE A 313 4.77 62.35 3.46
N PRO A 314 4.19 62.46 2.23
CA PRO A 314 4.91 63.03 1.10
C PRO A 314 5.38 64.47 1.36
N GLU A 315 6.63 64.77 1.00
CA GLU A 315 7.16 66.14 1.07
C GLU A 315 6.54 67.07 0.02
N ARG A 316 6.21 66.51 -1.16
CA ARG A 316 5.54 67.23 -2.24
C ARG A 316 4.03 67.22 -2.06
N LYS A 317 3.37 68.27 -2.55
CA LYS A 317 1.91 68.34 -2.60
C LYS A 317 1.37 67.15 -3.41
N THR A 318 0.56 66.30 -2.79
CA THR A 318 0.11 65.03 -3.36
C THR A 318 -1.41 64.92 -3.30
N ILE A 319 -2.02 64.50 -4.40
CA ILE A 319 -3.42 64.11 -4.48
C ILE A 319 -3.46 62.62 -4.80
N TYR A 320 -4.04 61.84 -3.89
CA TYR A 320 -4.46 60.47 -4.12
C TYR A 320 -5.91 60.51 -4.61
N LEU A 321 -6.12 60.39 -5.93
CA LEU A 321 -7.46 60.20 -6.47
C LEU A 321 -7.90 58.78 -6.15
N THR A 322 -9.04 58.65 -5.47
CA THR A 322 -9.60 57.35 -5.11
C THR A 322 -11.01 57.21 -5.65
N PHE A 323 -11.32 56.04 -6.21
CA PHE A 323 -12.58 55.75 -6.86
C PHE A 323 -13.24 54.52 -6.23
N ASP A 324 -14.45 54.70 -5.68
CA ASP A 324 -15.24 53.66 -5.03
C ASP A 324 -16.33 53.12 -5.98
N ASP A 325 -16.90 51.97 -5.60
CA ASP A 325 -18.01 51.25 -6.26
C ASP A 325 -17.70 50.59 -7.60
N GLY A 326 -16.62 51.00 -8.29
CA GLY A 326 -16.20 50.42 -9.56
C GLY A 326 -15.71 48.97 -9.49
N PRO A 327 -15.37 48.35 -10.63
CA PRO A 327 -15.44 48.95 -11.97
C PRO A 327 -16.88 49.05 -12.50
N GLY A 328 -17.12 49.95 -13.46
CA GLY A 328 -18.41 50.16 -14.10
C GLY A 328 -18.30 50.78 -15.49
N PRO A 329 -19.42 51.29 -16.06
CA PRO A 329 -19.49 51.74 -17.45
C PRO A 329 -18.48 52.82 -17.87
N TYR A 330 -17.96 53.59 -16.92
CA TYR A 330 -17.09 54.73 -17.19
C TYR A 330 -15.63 54.48 -16.78
N THR A 331 -15.31 53.34 -16.16
CA THR A 331 -13.95 53.02 -15.69
C THR A 331 -12.93 53.01 -16.82
N ALA A 332 -13.27 52.44 -17.99
CA ALA A 332 -12.37 52.42 -19.14
C ALA A 332 -12.02 53.84 -19.63
N GLN A 333 -13.01 54.73 -19.69
CA GLN A 333 -12.80 56.14 -20.04
C GLN A 333 -11.95 56.86 -18.99
N LEU A 334 -12.16 56.58 -17.71
CA LEU A 334 -11.36 57.13 -16.62
C LEU A 334 -9.89 56.71 -16.75
N LEU A 335 -9.61 55.42 -16.96
CA LEU A 335 -8.24 54.91 -17.17
C LEU A 335 -7.56 55.61 -18.36
N ASP A 336 -8.27 55.78 -19.48
CA ASP A 336 -7.75 56.53 -20.64
C ASP A 336 -7.41 57.99 -20.30
N VAL A 337 -8.22 58.65 -19.45
CA VAL A 337 -7.94 60.01 -18.98
C VAL A 337 -6.69 60.01 -18.10
N LEU A 338 -6.61 59.13 -17.11
CA LEU A 338 -5.46 59.05 -16.19
C LEU A 338 -4.15 58.78 -16.96
N ALA A 339 -4.19 57.86 -17.92
CA ALA A 339 -3.05 57.54 -18.78
C ALA A 339 -2.57 58.75 -19.60
N ARG A 340 -3.48 59.57 -20.15
CA ARG A 340 -3.11 60.81 -20.89
C ARG A 340 -2.33 61.82 -20.05
N TYR A 341 -2.55 61.83 -18.74
CA TYR A 341 -1.88 62.74 -17.81
C TYR A 341 -0.70 62.08 -17.07
N GLY A 342 -0.45 60.79 -17.29
CA GLY A 342 0.55 60.03 -16.52
C GLY A 342 0.22 59.94 -15.03
N ALA A 343 -1.05 60.15 -14.65
CA ALA A 343 -1.50 60.16 -13.27
C ALA A 343 -1.80 58.75 -12.77
N LYS A 344 -1.48 58.48 -11.50
CA LYS A 344 -1.89 57.25 -10.81
C LYS A 344 -3.03 57.54 -9.84
N ALA A 345 -3.77 56.49 -9.51
CA ALA A 345 -5.00 56.54 -8.73
C ALA A 345 -5.20 55.21 -7.99
N THR A 346 -6.17 55.17 -7.08
CA THR A 346 -6.55 53.97 -6.34
C THR A 346 -8.02 53.64 -6.60
N PHE A 347 -8.33 52.37 -6.84
CA PHE A 347 -9.68 51.89 -7.03
C PHE A 347 -10.07 50.97 -5.87
N PHE A 348 -11.07 51.35 -5.10
CA PHE A 348 -11.68 50.49 -4.08
C PHE A 348 -12.88 49.78 -4.72
N VAL A 349 -12.65 48.54 -5.12
CA VAL A 349 -13.52 47.84 -6.07
C VAL A 349 -14.57 46.99 -5.38
N THR A 350 -15.71 46.82 -6.06
CA THR A 350 -16.80 45.93 -5.66
C THR A 350 -17.03 44.79 -6.64
N GLY A 351 -17.81 43.79 -6.23
CA GLY A 351 -18.20 42.66 -7.06
C GLY A 351 -19.44 42.91 -7.93
N ASN A 352 -20.12 44.04 -7.74
CA ASN A 352 -21.33 44.44 -8.46
C ASN A 352 -22.42 43.34 -8.56
N GLY A 353 -22.66 42.62 -7.45
CA GLY A 353 -23.83 41.76 -7.28
C GLY A 353 -23.88 40.51 -8.16
N ARG A 354 -22.94 39.56 -8.01
CA ARG A 354 -22.91 38.17 -8.55
C ARG A 354 -23.06 37.96 -10.07
N ASN A 355 -23.59 38.93 -10.81
CA ASN A 355 -23.40 39.07 -12.24
C ASN A 355 -22.30 40.09 -12.39
N TYR A 356 -21.06 39.61 -12.30
CA TYR A 356 -19.92 40.28 -12.90
C TYR A 356 -20.35 40.55 -14.34
N ASP A 357 -20.87 41.75 -14.62
CA ASP A 357 -21.34 42.11 -15.94
C ASP A 357 -20.11 41.86 -16.83
N GLN A 358 -20.21 40.90 -17.75
CA GLN A 358 -19.06 40.35 -18.47
C GLN A 358 -18.25 41.46 -19.18
N ASP A 359 -18.87 42.62 -19.34
CA ASP A 359 -18.35 43.83 -19.97
C ASP A 359 -17.22 44.53 -19.18
N TYR A 360 -17.11 44.39 -17.85
CA TYR A 360 -16.10 45.12 -17.04
C TYR A 360 -15.12 44.23 -16.28
N THR A 361 -15.17 42.91 -16.55
CA THR A 361 -14.41 41.88 -15.84
C THR A 361 -12.90 42.14 -15.81
N ASP A 362 -12.32 42.57 -16.93
CA ASP A 362 -10.87 42.83 -17.05
C ASP A 362 -10.46 44.21 -16.50
N MET A 363 -11.39 45.07 -16.06
CA MET A 363 -11.03 46.45 -15.67
C MET A 363 -10.17 46.51 -14.41
N ILE A 364 -10.35 45.59 -13.45
CA ILE A 364 -9.46 45.48 -12.28
C ILE A 364 -8.04 45.14 -12.73
N GLY A 365 -7.89 44.11 -13.57
CA GLY A 365 -6.60 43.70 -14.12
C GLY A 365 -5.97 44.79 -15.00
N ARG A 366 -6.76 45.51 -15.81
CA ARG A 366 -6.32 46.66 -16.61
C ARG A 366 -5.79 47.79 -15.73
N ALA A 367 -6.57 48.24 -14.75
CA ALA A 367 -6.16 49.30 -13.83
C ALA A 367 -4.85 48.92 -13.12
N PHE A 368 -4.73 47.68 -12.66
CA PHE A 368 -3.50 47.18 -12.05
C PHE A 368 -2.30 47.19 -13.02
N ARG A 369 -2.45 46.66 -14.24
CA ARG A 369 -1.40 46.65 -15.28
C ARG A 369 -0.96 48.06 -15.68
N GLU A 370 -1.87 49.03 -15.61
CA GLU A 370 -1.57 50.45 -15.86
C GLU A 370 -0.93 51.16 -14.66
N GLY A 371 -0.69 50.47 -13.54
CA GLY A 371 0.04 50.96 -12.37
C GLY A 371 -0.82 51.69 -11.34
N HIS A 372 -2.14 51.49 -11.38
CA HIS A 372 -3.04 51.96 -10.33
C HIS A 372 -3.08 50.98 -9.16
N ALA A 373 -3.36 51.48 -7.96
CA ALA A 373 -3.56 50.62 -6.80
C ALA A 373 -4.99 50.09 -6.77
N ILE A 374 -5.15 48.84 -6.34
CA ILE A 374 -6.45 48.17 -6.20
C ILE A 374 -6.65 47.83 -4.72
N GLY A 375 -7.77 48.25 -4.15
CA GLY A 375 -8.17 47.93 -2.79
C GLY A 375 -9.57 47.30 -2.75
N VAL A 376 -9.89 46.63 -1.65
CA VAL A 376 -11.22 46.06 -1.44
C VAL A 376 -12.19 47.16 -0.99
N HIS A 377 -13.39 47.23 -1.59
CA HIS A 377 -14.50 47.99 -1.01
C HIS A 377 -15.55 47.10 -0.34
N THR A 378 -15.94 46.00 -1.00
CA THR A 378 -16.77 44.86 -0.55
C THR A 378 -17.27 44.15 -1.80
N LEU A 379 -17.59 42.87 -1.75
CA LEU A 379 -18.17 42.17 -2.89
C LEU A 379 -19.59 42.68 -3.19
N THR A 380 -20.46 42.73 -2.18
CA THR A 380 -21.89 43.01 -2.39
C THR A 380 -22.25 44.48 -2.34
N HIS A 381 -21.47 45.27 -1.60
CA HIS A 381 -21.77 46.66 -1.27
C HIS A 381 -23.20 46.87 -0.70
N ASP A 382 -23.76 45.84 -0.05
CA ASP A 382 -25.05 45.90 0.65
C ASP A 382 -24.81 46.04 2.15
N TYR A 383 -25.05 47.23 2.68
CA TYR A 383 -24.85 47.54 4.10
C TYR A 383 -25.52 46.55 5.06
N ALA A 384 -26.71 46.05 4.71
CA ALA A 384 -27.44 45.13 5.57
C ALA A 384 -26.75 43.77 5.67
N SER A 385 -26.22 43.26 4.56
CA SER A 385 -25.48 42.01 4.51
C SER A 385 -24.07 42.16 5.06
N VAL A 386 -23.32 43.17 4.59
CA VAL A 386 -21.92 43.43 4.95
C VAL A 386 -21.77 43.67 6.45
N TYR A 387 -22.65 44.47 7.06
CA TYR A 387 -22.56 44.83 8.48
C TYR A 387 -23.49 44.02 9.38
N ALA A 388 -24.04 42.89 8.90
CA ALA A 388 -24.86 42.00 9.72
C ALA A 388 -24.08 41.38 10.89
N SER A 389 -22.82 41.04 10.67
CA SER A 389 -21.91 40.49 11.67
C SER A 389 -20.46 40.61 11.18
N ARG A 390 -19.50 40.38 12.08
CA ARG A 390 -18.08 40.26 11.71
C ARG A 390 -17.87 39.21 10.60
N ASP A 391 -18.45 38.03 10.75
CA ASP A 391 -18.26 36.93 9.79
C ASP A 391 -18.87 37.26 8.43
N ALA A 392 -19.99 38.01 8.41
CA ALA A 392 -20.57 38.50 7.16
C ALA A 392 -19.62 39.46 6.43
N PHE A 393 -19.02 40.41 7.16
CA PHE A 393 -18.00 41.31 6.60
C PHE A 393 -16.78 40.54 6.11
N PHE A 394 -16.23 39.60 6.89
CA PHE A 394 -15.05 38.81 6.50
C PHE A 394 -15.30 37.96 5.25
N ASN A 395 -16.44 37.28 5.17
CA ASN A 395 -16.79 36.46 4.01
C ASN A 395 -16.95 37.31 2.75
N ASP A 396 -17.62 38.46 2.85
CA ASP A 396 -17.80 39.40 1.74
C ASP A 396 -16.45 40.02 1.29
N PHE A 397 -15.64 40.46 2.25
CA PHE A 397 -14.30 41.00 2.02
C PHE A 397 -13.40 39.99 1.31
N LYS A 398 -13.30 38.76 1.84
CA LYS A 398 -12.45 37.70 1.28
C LYS A 398 -12.85 37.33 -0.13
N ALA A 399 -14.15 37.25 -0.41
CA ALA A 399 -14.64 36.95 -1.75
C ALA A 399 -14.25 38.04 -2.76
N MET A 400 -14.26 39.32 -2.38
CA MET A 400 -13.78 40.39 -3.24
C MET A 400 -12.25 40.36 -3.39
N GLU A 401 -11.54 40.06 -2.31
CA GLU A 401 -10.07 39.95 -2.32
C GLU A 401 -9.59 38.82 -3.26
N ASP A 402 -10.30 37.69 -3.29
CA ASP A 402 -10.01 36.57 -4.18
C ASP A 402 -10.22 36.97 -5.66
N ILE A 403 -11.26 37.75 -5.99
CA ILE A 403 -11.44 38.31 -7.35
C ILE A 403 -10.28 39.24 -7.73
N ILE A 404 -9.82 40.08 -6.80
CA ILE A 404 -8.64 40.93 -7.04
C ILE A 404 -7.42 40.06 -7.32
N PHE A 405 -7.21 38.99 -6.54
CA PHE A 405 -6.11 38.05 -6.77
C PHE A 405 -6.21 37.37 -8.14
N GLU A 406 -7.38 36.90 -8.55
CA GLU A 406 -7.61 36.30 -9.86
C GLU A 406 -7.27 37.26 -11.02
N GLN A 407 -7.56 38.55 -10.88
CA GLN A 407 -7.34 39.57 -11.91
C GLN A 407 -5.90 40.12 -11.93
N THR A 408 -5.21 40.12 -10.79
CA THR A 408 -3.93 40.83 -10.61
C THR A 408 -2.75 39.91 -10.31
N GLY A 409 -3.00 38.68 -9.85
CA GLY A 409 -2.00 37.72 -9.38
C GLY A 409 -1.48 38.00 -7.96
N GLN A 410 -2.06 38.96 -7.23
CA GLN A 410 -1.62 39.31 -5.88
C GLN A 410 -2.80 39.74 -4.98
N TYR A 411 -2.66 39.43 -3.69
CA TYR A 411 -3.58 39.91 -2.66
C TYR A 411 -3.26 41.37 -2.31
N THR A 412 -4.29 42.18 -2.07
CA THR A 412 -4.14 43.58 -1.66
C THR A 412 -4.26 43.72 -0.15
N LYS A 413 -3.49 44.64 0.44
CA LYS A 413 -3.67 45.05 1.84
C LYS A 413 -4.50 46.32 1.99
N LEU A 414 -4.88 46.96 0.89
CA LEU A 414 -5.60 48.22 0.90
C LEU A 414 -7.11 47.95 0.88
N PHE A 415 -7.87 48.69 1.69
CA PHE A 415 -9.32 48.64 1.62
C PHE A 415 -9.98 49.94 2.06
N ARG A 416 -11.28 50.06 1.79
CA ARG A 416 -12.11 51.15 2.29
C ARG A 416 -13.45 50.59 2.71
N PHE A 417 -13.88 50.90 3.92
CA PHE A 417 -15.20 50.50 4.41
C PHE A 417 -16.31 51.19 3.60
N PRO A 418 -17.39 50.48 3.22
CA PRO A 418 -18.60 51.12 2.70
C PRO A 418 -19.12 52.17 3.67
N GLY A 419 -19.25 53.41 3.19
CA GLY A 419 -19.63 54.57 3.99
C GLY A 419 -18.52 55.16 4.88
N GLY A 420 -17.29 54.65 4.77
CA GLY A 420 -16.13 55.02 5.60
C GLY A 420 -16.13 54.38 6.98
N SER A 421 -14.99 54.43 7.67
CA SER A 421 -14.85 53.92 9.05
C SER A 421 -15.76 54.64 10.06
N SER A 422 -16.15 55.87 9.72
CA SER A 422 -17.05 56.74 10.48
C SER A 422 -18.54 56.51 10.22
N ASN A 423 -18.92 55.52 9.41
CA ASN A 423 -20.31 55.31 9.05
C ASN A 423 -21.17 54.98 10.29
N THR A 424 -22.40 55.48 10.29
CA THR A 424 -23.40 55.19 11.34
C THR A 424 -24.50 54.23 10.86
N ILE A 425 -24.56 53.94 9.56
CA ILE A 425 -25.54 53.03 8.98
C ILE A 425 -25.37 51.60 9.50
N SER A 426 -24.11 51.18 9.74
CA SER A 426 -23.79 49.87 10.34
C SER A 426 -24.47 49.65 11.69
N ARG A 427 -24.75 50.72 12.46
CA ARG A 427 -25.43 50.65 13.76
C ARG A 427 -26.84 50.05 13.65
N ASN A 428 -27.48 50.18 12.49
CA ASN A 428 -28.80 49.58 12.26
C ASN A 428 -28.77 48.05 12.17
N TYR A 429 -27.59 47.46 11.98
CA TYR A 429 -27.42 46.02 11.77
C TYR A 429 -26.62 45.37 12.90
N CYS A 430 -25.50 45.98 13.28
CA CYS A 430 -24.64 45.49 14.36
C CYS A 430 -23.99 46.67 15.10
N TYR A 431 -24.40 46.90 16.35
CA TYR A 431 -23.83 47.94 17.20
C TYR A 431 -22.38 47.60 17.59
N GLY A 432 -21.47 48.57 17.51
CA GLY A 432 -20.04 48.37 17.85
C GLY A 432 -19.19 47.74 16.75
N ILE A 433 -19.80 47.33 15.62
CA ILE A 433 -19.10 46.54 14.60
C ILE A 433 -17.91 47.29 13.98
N MET A 434 -18.01 48.60 13.77
CA MET A 434 -16.93 49.37 13.13
C MET A 434 -15.69 49.45 14.01
N SER A 435 -15.88 49.68 15.31
CA SER A 435 -14.80 49.68 16.29
C SER A 435 -14.08 48.32 16.35
N SER A 436 -14.82 47.21 16.26
CA SER A 436 -14.22 45.87 16.20
C SER A 436 -13.51 45.61 14.88
N LEU A 437 -14.15 45.91 13.74
CA LEU A 437 -13.59 45.65 12.41
C LEU A 437 -12.31 46.43 12.14
N VAL A 438 -12.24 47.70 12.53
CA VAL A 438 -10.99 48.49 12.41
C VAL A 438 -9.84 47.80 13.14
N ASN A 439 -10.07 47.32 14.36
CA ASN A 439 -9.04 46.61 15.13
C ASN A 439 -8.64 45.28 14.49
N TYR A 440 -9.61 44.44 14.12
CA TYR A 440 -9.31 43.14 13.51
C TYR A 440 -8.55 43.29 12.20
N MET A 441 -9.01 44.16 11.29
CA MET A 441 -8.39 44.36 9.99
C MET A 441 -6.96 44.93 10.14
N THR A 442 -6.77 45.89 11.05
CA THR A 442 -5.44 46.45 11.34
C THR A 442 -4.50 45.40 11.93
N ASN A 443 -4.98 44.57 12.87
CA ASN A 443 -4.17 43.49 13.45
C ASN A 443 -3.77 42.44 12.41
N MET A 444 -4.63 42.20 11.42
CA MET A 444 -4.34 41.32 10.27
C MET A 444 -3.45 41.98 9.19
N GLY A 445 -2.97 43.20 9.44
CA GLY A 445 -2.06 43.93 8.55
C GLY A 445 -2.74 44.60 7.36
N TYR A 446 -4.07 44.72 7.35
CA TYR A 446 -4.77 45.51 6.34
C TYR A 446 -4.73 47.00 6.70
N VAL A 447 -4.65 47.83 5.67
CA VAL A 447 -4.64 49.30 5.78
C VAL A 447 -5.92 49.83 5.15
N TYR A 448 -6.77 50.43 5.98
CA TYR A 448 -7.96 51.12 5.48
C TYR A 448 -7.64 52.57 5.15
N PHE A 449 -8.39 53.13 4.19
CA PHE A 449 -8.31 54.55 3.83
C PHE A 449 -9.71 55.16 3.84
N ASP A 450 -9.88 56.27 4.55
CA ASP A 450 -11.05 57.12 4.40
C ASP A 450 -10.72 58.23 3.38
N TRP A 451 -11.16 59.47 3.58
CA TRP A 451 -10.88 60.60 2.69
C TRP A 451 -10.86 61.91 3.46
N ASN A 452 -10.05 62.88 3.06
CA ASN A 452 -10.09 64.24 3.63
C ASN A 452 -10.65 65.28 2.64
N VAL A 453 -10.90 64.89 1.40
CA VAL A 453 -11.54 65.70 0.37
C VAL A 453 -12.71 64.91 -0.22
N ASP A 454 -13.92 65.37 0.04
CA ASP A 454 -15.14 64.81 -0.55
C ASP A 454 -15.49 65.58 -1.82
N SER A 455 -15.60 64.87 -2.96
CA SER A 455 -15.99 65.48 -4.23
C SER A 455 -17.47 65.88 -4.27
N GLY A 456 -18.27 65.34 -3.37
CA GLY A 456 -19.71 65.49 -3.30
C GLY A 456 -20.46 64.69 -4.38
N ASP A 457 -19.84 63.76 -5.10
CA ASP A 457 -20.49 62.98 -6.16
C ASP A 457 -21.35 61.80 -5.65
N ALA A 458 -21.35 61.56 -4.34
CA ALA A 458 -22.17 60.56 -3.65
C ALA A 458 -23.68 60.87 -3.74
N LEU A 459 -24.52 59.93 -3.29
CA LEU A 459 -25.98 60.08 -3.33
C LEU A 459 -26.45 61.33 -2.57
N GLY A 460 -27.22 62.18 -3.25
CA GLY A 460 -27.74 63.44 -2.69
C GLY A 460 -26.84 64.66 -2.89
N GLY A 461 -25.65 64.49 -3.48
CA GLY A 461 -24.70 65.58 -3.72
C GLY A 461 -24.68 66.15 -5.15
N ALA A 462 -23.50 66.60 -5.60
CA ALA A 462 -23.22 67.18 -6.90
C ALA A 462 -23.61 66.22 -8.04
N ARG A 463 -24.15 66.80 -9.12
CA ARG A 463 -24.57 66.08 -10.35
C ARG A 463 -24.00 66.68 -11.63
N SER A 464 -23.02 67.59 -11.50
CA SER A 464 -22.33 68.19 -12.63
C SER A 464 -20.82 68.02 -12.46
N SER A 465 -20.13 67.76 -13.57
CA SER A 465 -18.66 67.62 -13.56
C SER A 465 -17.95 68.89 -13.11
N TYR A 466 -18.53 70.06 -13.39
CA TYR A 466 -18.03 71.35 -12.90
C TYR A 466 -18.03 71.41 -11.37
N THR A 467 -19.17 71.11 -10.74
CA THR A 467 -19.30 71.15 -9.27
C THR A 467 -18.38 70.15 -8.60
N VAL A 468 -18.26 68.94 -9.15
CA VAL A 468 -17.33 67.91 -8.65
C VAL A 468 -15.88 68.43 -8.70
N ALA A 469 -15.46 69.00 -9.84
CA ALA A 469 -14.11 69.54 -9.97
C ALA A 469 -13.85 70.73 -9.03
N ASP A 470 -14.84 71.62 -8.84
CA ASP A 470 -14.74 72.78 -7.96
C ASP A 470 -14.66 72.39 -6.47
N ASN A 471 -15.44 71.39 -6.05
CA ASN A 471 -15.39 70.82 -4.70
C ASN A 471 -14.01 70.20 -4.41
N VAL A 472 -13.50 69.36 -5.33
CA VAL A 472 -12.18 68.73 -5.18
C VAL A 472 -11.08 69.77 -5.13
N ALA A 473 -11.10 70.75 -6.04
CA ALA A 473 -10.13 71.84 -6.06
C ALA A 473 -10.13 72.62 -4.74
N SER A 474 -11.33 73.02 -4.27
CA SER A 474 -11.49 73.78 -3.04
C SER A 474 -11.00 72.99 -1.81
N GLY A 475 -11.40 71.72 -1.68
CA GLY A 475 -10.96 70.88 -0.55
C GLY A 475 -9.46 70.61 -0.55
N CYS A 476 -8.85 70.44 -1.72
CA CYS A 476 -7.40 70.20 -1.83
C CYS A 476 -6.55 71.41 -1.38
N LEU A 477 -7.10 72.63 -1.38
CA LEU A 477 -6.37 73.82 -0.94
C LEU A 477 -6.13 73.84 0.59
N GLU A 478 -6.87 73.03 1.35
CA GLU A 478 -6.75 72.98 2.81
C GLU A 478 -5.54 72.17 3.28
N ASN A 479 -5.05 71.23 2.45
CA ASN A 479 -3.99 70.29 2.83
C ASN A 479 -2.94 70.09 1.72
N THR A 480 -1.72 69.71 2.12
CA THR A 480 -0.66 69.33 1.17
C THR A 480 -0.79 67.88 0.70
N VAL A 481 -1.44 67.02 1.47
CA VAL A 481 -1.68 65.61 1.14
C VAL A 481 -3.19 65.36 1.20
N ASN A 482 -3.76 64.98 0.06
CA ASN A 482 -5.21 64.86 -0.11
C ASN A 482 -5.57 63.45 -0.57
N VAL A 483 -6.51 62.81 0.11
CA VAL A 483 -7.17 61.57 -0.31
C VAL A 483 -8.58 61.95 -0.72
N VAL A 484 -8.83 61.90 -2.03
CA VAL A 484 -10.07 62.40 -2.65
C VAL A 484 -11.03 61.26 -2.87
N LEU A 485 -12.26 61.36 -2.35
CA LEU A 485 -13.34 60.41 -2.63
C LEU A 485 -14.11 60.79 -3.90
N GLN A 486 -14.13 59.88 -4.87
CA GLN A 486 -14.98 59.90 -6.07
C GLN A 486 -15.53 58.49 -6.34
N HIS A 487 -16.46 58.38 -7.30
CA HIS A 487 -17.03 57.11 -7.75
C HIS A 487 -16.96 57.01 -9.27
N ASP A 488 -16.28 55.99 -9.81
CA ASP A 488 -16.08 55.79 -11.26
C ASP A 488 -17.29 55.13 -11.95
N THR A 489 -18.33 54.80 -11.19
CA THR A 489 -19.64 54.35 -11.69
C THR A 489 -20.53 55.51 -12.16
N LYS A 490 -20.08 56.77 -12.04
CA LYS A 490 -20.84 57.98 -12.34
C LYS A 490 -20.20 58.79 -13.47
N ASP A 491 -20.93 58.99 -14.57
CA ASP A 491 -20.45 59.71 -15.76
C ASP A 491 -19.94 61.11 -15.45
N PHE A 492 -20.69 61.90 -14.67
CA PHE A 492 -20.36 63.27 -14.31
C PHE A 492 -19.13 63.36 -13.38
N SER A 493 -18.87 62.32 -12.58
CA SER A 493 -17.67 62.25 -11.74
C SER A 493 -16.44 61.96 -12.58
N VAL A 494 -16.50 60.95 -13.45
CA VAL A 494 -15.42 60.64 -14.40
C VAL A 494 -15.14 61.83 -15.33
N ALA A 495 -16.18 62.52 -15.81
CA ALA A 495 -16.03 63.72 -16.64
C ALA A 495 -15.35 64.90 -15.92
N ALA A 496 -15.33 64.93 -14.57
CA ALA A 496 -14.65 65.96 -13.79
C ALA A 496 -13.13 65.75 -13.70
N VAL A 497 -12.66 64.51 -13.85
CA VAL A 497 -11.27 64.12 -13.55
C VAL A 497 -10.26 64.88 -14.40
N GLU A 498 -10.54 65.11 -15.69
CA GLU A 498 -9.61 65.88 -16.54
C GLU A 498 -9.43 67.33 -16.03
N SER A 499 -10.49 67.98 -15.56
CA SER A 499 -10.42 69.31 -14.97
C SER A 499 -9.64 69.30 -13.65
N ILE A 500 -9.85 68.28 -12.82
CA ILE A 500 -9.12 68.08 -11.56
C ILE A 500 -7.62 67.90 -11.81
N LEU A 501 -7.25 67.05 -12.78
CA LEU A 501 -5.85 66.81 -13.15
C LEU A 501 -5.15 68.08 -13.65
N ARG A 502 -5.81 68.84 -14.53
CA ARG A 502 -5.29 70.12 -15.03
C ARG A 502 -5.11 71.12 -13.89
N TRP A 503 -6.11 71.28 -13.03
CA TRP A 503 -6.04 72.21 -11.91
C TRP A 503 -4.95 71.81 -10.91
N GLY A 504 -4.89 70.54 -10.50
CA GLY A 504 -3.91 70.06 -9.51
C GLY A 504 -2.48 70.22 -10.01
N THR A 505 -2.22 69.84 -11.27
CA THR A 505 -0.91 70.03 -11.90
C THR A 505 -0.50 71.51 -11.93
N ASN A 506 -1.42 72.41 -12.29
CA ASN A 506 -1.18 73.86 -12.31
C ASN A 506 -0.95 74.45 -10.91
N ASN A 507 -1.40 73.77 -9.85
CA ASN A 507 -1.21 74.17 -8.45
C ASN A 507 -0.07 73.41 -7.74
N GLY A 508 0.73 72.66 -8.52
CA GLY A 508 1.93 71.97 -8.03
C GLY A 508 1.67 70.65 -7.32
N TYR A 509 0.48 70.07 -7.47
CA TYR A 509 0.18 68.73 -6.98
C TYR A 509 0.66 67.66 -7.95
N VAL A 510 1.09 66.53 -7.40
CA VAL A 510 1.29 65.27 -8.12
C VAL A 510 0.16 64.30 -7.84
N PHE A 511 -0.05 63.34 -8.74
CA PHE A 511 -1.09 62.32 -8.63
C PHE A 511 -0.48 60.94 -8.51
N GLU A 512 -0.63 60.35 -7.33
CA GLU A 512 -0.03 59.06 -6.97
C GLU A 512 -1.12 58.06 -6.56
N ALA A 513 -0.83 56.77 -6.67
CA ALA A 513 -1.66 55.73 -6.10
C ALA A 513 -1.30 55.51 -4.63
N LEU A 514 -2.28 55.15 -3.81
CA LEU A 514 -2.07 54.73 -2.42
C LEU A 514 -1.29 53.41 -2.37
N ASP A 515 -0.46 53.27 -1.35
CA ASP A 515 0.21 52.04 -0.91
C ASP A 515 0.05 51.87 0.61
N GLU A 516 0.58 50.77 1.17
CA GLU A 516 0.46 50.46 2.61
C GLU A 516 1.12 51.50 3.52
N SER A 517 2.05 52.31 3.00
CA SER A 517 2.72 53.38 3.74
C SER A 517 2.03 54.74 3.60
N SER A 518 1.04 54.85 2.73
CA SER A 518 0.42 56.13 2.39
C SER A 518 -0.41 56.70 3.55
N TYR A 519 -0.59 58.02 3.53
CA TYR A 519 -1.44 58.72 4.51
C TYR A 519 -2.90 58.24 4.42
N GLY A 520 -3.41 57.65 5.51
CA GLY A 520 -4.70 56.97 5.56
C GLY A 520 -5.95 57.86 5.60
N ALA A 521 -5.80 59.17 5.86
CA ALA A 521 -6.90 60.12 6.10
C ALA A 521 -7.99 59.59 7.06
N HIS A 522 -7.61 58.79 8.07
CA HIS A 522 -8.56 58.05 8.92
C HIS A 522 -9.55 58.95 9.65
N HIS A 523 -10.83 58.63 9.54
CA HIS A 523 -11.88 59.21 10.37
C HIS A 523 -11.94 58.51 11.75
N GLY A 524 -12.70 59.09 12.68
CA GLY A 524 -13.09 58.40 13.92
C GLY A 524 -14.19 57.36 13.66
N THR A 525 -14.18 56.26 14.41
CA THR A 525 -15.27 55.28 14.37
C THR A 525 -16.50 55.82 15.14
N ASN A 526 -17.67 55.78 14.51
CA ASN A 526 -18.93 56.28 15.09
C ASN A 526 -19.93 55.16 15.44
N ASN A 527 -19.51 53.90 15.37
CA ASN A 527 -20.28 52.73 15.78
C ASN A 527 -19.45 51.80 16.65
#